data_AF-A0A1I1C743-F1
#
_entry.id   AF-A0A1I1C743-F1
#
_cell.length_a   1.000
_cell.length_b   1.000
_cell.length_c   1.000
_cell.angle_alpha   90.00
_cell.angle_beta   90.00
_cell.angle_gamma   90.00
#
_symmetry.space_group_name_H-M   'P 1'
#
loop_
_entity.id
_entity.type
_entity.pdbx_description
1 polymer ?
#
loop_
_entity_poly.entity_id
_entity_poly.type
_entity_poly.pdbx_seq_one_letter_code
_entity_poly.pdbx_strand_id
1 'polypeptide(L)' 'MAEDDHRVIVSIADDNLDRIGAVVATLRSAGLRVQDVQDVIGTVTGWVHDDALGSLKDVPGVVDVEFDRGYQLPPGDGPQ' A
#
# COMPACT_ATOMS: atom_id res chain seq x y z
N MET A 1 5.64 -0.06 15.57
CA MET A 1 4.82 -0.91 14.68
C MET A 1 4.25 -1.99 15.57
N ALA A 2 2.94 -2.18 15.55
CA ALA A 2 2.31 -3.25 16.31
C ALA A 2 2.68 -4.61 15.69
N GLU A 3 2.60 -5.69 16.46
CA GLU A 3 2.88 -7.05 15.96
C GLU A 3 1.94 -7.43 14.79
N ASP A 4 0.77 -6.80 14.71
CA ASP A 4 -0.29 -7.05 13.71
C ASP A 4 -0.33 -6.01 12.58
N ASP A 5 0.64 -5.10 12.48
CA ASP A 5 0.74 -4.15 11.36
C ASP A 5 1.44 -4.81 10.17
N HIS A 6 0.75 -4.92 9.03
CA HIS A 6 1.30 -5.44 7.77
C HIS A 6 1.70 -4.31 6.83
N ARG A 7 2.83 -4.46 6.14
CA ARG A 7 3.19 -3.58 5.02
C ARG A 7 2.40 -4.00 3.78
N VAL A 8 1.80 -3.03 3.11
CA VAL A 8 0.95 -3.25 1.93
C VAL A 8 1.29 -2.29 0.80
N ILE A 9 0.99 -2.74 -0.41
CA ILE A 9 0.96 -1.95 -1.64
C ILE A 9 -0.49 -1.93 -2.11
N VAL A 10 -1.03 -0.74 -2.30
CA VAL A 10 -2.40 -0.52 -2.78
C VAL A 10 -2.33 0.02 -4.20
N SER A 11 -3.00 -0.67 -5.12
CA SER A 11 -3.10 -0.28 -6.53
C SER A 11 -4.41 0.46 -6.77
N ILE A 12 -4.34 1.63 -7.42
CA ILE A 12 -5.47 2.51 -7.71
C ILE A 12 -5.80 2.41 -9.20
N ALA A 13 -7.09 2.38 -9.53
CA ALA A 13 -7.58 2.30 -10.90
C ALA A 13 -7.18 3.54 -11.71
N ASP A 14 -6.83 3.34 -12.98
CA ASP A 14 -6.36 4.40 -13.87
C ASP A 14 -7.36 5.58 -13.97
N ASP A 15 -8.67 5.30 -14.02
CA ASP A 15 -9.76 6.31 -14.03
C ASP A 15 -9.89 7.09 -12.71
N ASN A 16 -9.04 6.82 -11.71
CA ASN A 16 -8.99 7.51 -10.44
C ASN A 16 -7.68 8.27 -10.21
N LEU A 17 -6.72 8.25 -11.14
CA LEU A 17 -5.42 8.90 -10.95
C LEU A 17 -5.55 10.42 -10.82
N ASP A 18 -6.42 11.07 -11.60
CA ASP A 18 -6.70 12.51 -11.49
C ASP A 18 -7.26 12.93 -10.11
N ARG A 19 -7.79 11.97 -9.36
CA ARG A 19 -8.37 12.14 -8.01
C ARG A 19 -7.65 11.30 -6.95
N ILE A 20 -6.41 10.90 -7.21
CA ILE A 20 -5.63 10.03 -6.31
C ILE A 20 -5.55 10.58 -4.89
N GLY A 21 -5.46 11.90 -4.72
CA GLY A 21 -5.46 12.54 -3.41
C GLY A 21 -6.73 12.25 -2.59
N ALA A 22 -7.90 12.15 -3.23
CA ALA A 22 -9.15 11.79 -2.57
C ALA A 22 -9.15 10.31 -2.17
N VAL A 23 -8.67 9.42 -3.05
CA VAL A 23 -8.54 7.99 -2.75
C VAL A 23 -7.58 7.76 -1.58
N VAL A 24 -6.43 8.45 -1.57
CA VAL A 24 -5.44 8.40 -0.48
C VAL A 24 -6.05 8.88 0.84
N ALA A 25 -6.87 9.92 0.82
CA ALA A 25 -7.58 10.39 2.01
C ALA A 25 -8.55 9.32 2.55
N THR A 26 -9.30 8.66 1.66
CA THR A 26 -10.20 7.57 2.03
C THR A 26 -9.43 6.36 2.58
N LEU A 27 -8.30 5.99 1.97
CA LEU A 27 -7.41 4.92 2.46
C LEU A 27 -6.90 5.20 3.87
N ARG A 28 -6.51 6.45 4.16
CA ARG A 28 -6.12 6.87 5.52
C ARG A 28 -7.26 6.73 6.51
N SER A 29 -8.46 7.17 6.15
CA SER A 29 -9.66 6.99 6.98
C SER A 29 -10.03 5.51 7.17
N ALA A 30 -9.73 4.66 6.20
CA ALA A 30 -9.93 3.21 6.27
C ALA A 30 -8.85 2.46 7.08
N GLY A 31 -7.82 3.16 7.55
CA GLY A 31 -6.79 2.60 8.46
C GLY A 31 -5.39 2.51 7.88
N LEU A 32 -5.17 2.91 6.62
CA LEU A 32 -3.83 2.90 6.01
C LEU A 32 -2.96 4.03 6.56
N ARG A 33 -1.84 3.66 7.19
CA ARG A 33 -0.73 4.57 7.46
C ARG A 33 0.14 4.69 6.22
N VAL A 34 -0.13 5.72 5.43
CA VAL A 34 0.58 5.97 4.15
C VAL A 34 2.06 6.25 4.41
N GLN A 35 2.91 5.48 3.75
CA GLN A 35 4.36 5.68 3.66
C GLN A 35 4.69 6.59 2.48
N ASP A 36 4.24 6.21 1.30
CA ASP A 36 4.57 6.88 0.04
C ASP A 36 3.42 6.74 -0.97
N VAL A 37 3.30 7.74 -1.83
CA VAL A 37 2.31 7.79 -2.91
C VAL A 37 3.06 7.92 -4.23
N GLN A 38 2.97 6.89 -5.06
CA GLN A 38 3.55 6.84 -6.39
C GLN A 38 2.46 7.24 -7.40
N ASP A 39 2.15 8.54 -7.46
CA ASP A 39 0.98 9.05 -8.18
C ASP A 39 1.02 8.78 -9.69
N VAL A 40 2.21 8.79 -10.28
CA VAL A 40 2.42 8.54 -11.71
C VAL A 40 1.96 7.14 -12.14
N ILE A 41 2.09 6.15 -11.26
CA ILE A 41 1.77 4.74 -11.55
C ILE A 41 0.61 4.21 -10.69
N GLY A 42 -0.05 5.07 -9.92
CA GLY A 42 -1.25 4.71 -9.18
C GLY A 42 -1.05 3.80 -7.98
N THR A 43 0.11 3.79 -7.32
CA THR A 43 0.35 2.93 -6.15
C THR A 43 0.57 3.72 -4.86
N VAL A 44 0.08 3.18 -3.75
CA VAL A 44 0.27 3.72 -2.40
C VAL A 44 0.89 2.64 -1.55
N THR A 45 2.02 2.93 -0.91
CA THR A 45 2.63 2.01 0.06
C THR A 45 2.32 2.48 1.47
N GLY A 46 2.21 1.54 2.40
CA GLY A 46 1.95 1.89 3.78
C GLY A 46 1.83 0.67 4.69
N TRP A 47 1.35 0.94 5.90
CA TRP A 47 1.05 -0.08 6.89
C TRP A 47 -0.42 -0.06 7.27
N VAL A 48 -0.98 -1.23 7.50
CA VAL A 48 -2.36 -1.40 7.94
C VAL A 48 -2.42 -2.48 9.01
N HIS A 49 -3.25 -2.27 10.02
CA HIS A 49 -3.55 -3.29 11.01
C HIS A 49 -4.33 -4.44 10.37
N ASP A 50 -4.11 -5.68 10.80
CA ASP A 50 -4.79 -6.87 10.27
C ASP A 50 -6.32 -6.71 10.16
N ASP A 51 -6.99 -6.23 11.22
CA ASP A 51 -8.44 -5.97 11.25
C ASP A 51 -8.93 -4.95 10.21
N ALA A 52 -8.07 -4.04 9.75
CA ALA A 52 -8.42 -2.97 8.81
C ALA A 52 -8.10 -3.31 7.35
N LEU A 53 -7.44 -4.45 7.09
CA LEU A 53 -7.02 -4.84 5.74
C LEU A 53 -8.21 -5.01 4.78
N GLY A 54 -9.32 -5.59 5.26
CA GLY A 54 -10.54 -5.76 4.47
C GLY A 54 -11.10 -4.43 4.00
N SER A 55 -11.15 -3.44 4.89
CA SER A 55 -11.67 -2.10 4.62
C SER A 55 -10.92 -1.36 3.52
N LEU A 56 -9.63 -1.66 3.29
CA LEU A 56 -8.86 -1.06 2.19
C LEU A 56 -9.36 -1.52 0.82
N LYS A 57 -9.83 -2.77 0.71
CA LYS A 57 -10.34 -3.34 -0.54
C LYS A 57 -11.69 -2.76 -0.94
N ASP A 58 -12.46 -2.27 0.03
CA ASP A 58 -13.77 -1.64 -0.20
C ASP A 58 -13.67 -0.16 -0.58
N VAL A 59 -12.47 0.44 -0.56
CA VAL A 59 -12.29 1.85 -0.93
C VAL A 59 -12.53 2.04 -2.43
N PRO A 60 -13.48 2.91 -2.84
CA PRO A 60 -13.74 3.18 -4.24
C PRO A 60 -12.49 3.68 -4.96
N GLY A 61 -12.18 3.03 -6.09
CA GLY A 61 -10.99 3.34 -6.88
C GLY A 61 -9.78 2.47 -6.56
N VAL A 62 -9.81 1.63 -5.52
CA VAL A 62 -8.81 0.59 -5.30
C VAL A 62 -9.08 -0.60 -6.23
N VAL A 63 -8.02 -1.07 -6.89
CA VAL A 63 -8.02 -2.28 -7.73
C VAL A 63 -7.56 -3.48 -6.92
N ASP A 64 -6.48 -3.30 -6.14
CA ASP A 64 -5.92 -4.39 -5.35
C ASP A 64 -5.17 -3.89 -4.12
N VAL A 65 -5.05 -4.79 -3.13
CA VAL A 65 -4.26 -4.59 -1.91
C VAL A 65 -3.37 -5.82 -1.72
N GLU A 66 -2.08 -5.63 -1.93
CA GLU A 66 -1.06 -6.66 -1.86
C GLU A 66 -0.23 -6.51 -0.59
N PHE A 67 0.12 -7.64 0.04
CA PHE A 67 1.13 -7.63 1.09
C PHE A 67 2.51 -7.39 0.48
N ASP A 68 3.24 -6.45 1.04
CA ASP A 68 4.64 -6.26 0.69
C ASP A 68 5.48 -7.36 1.35
N ARG A 69 5.78 -8.38 0.56
CA ARG A 69 6.62 -9.50 0.98
C ARG A 69 8.07 -9.08 0.80
N GLY A 70 8.72 -8.78 1.93
CA GLY A 70 10.16 -8.51 1.94
C GLY A 70 10.93 -9.64 1.28
N TYR A 71 11.61 -9.34 0.18
CA TYR A 71 12.51 -10.26 -0.50
C TYR A 71 13.95 -9.90 -0.13
N GLN A 72 14.69 -10.87 0.41
CA GLN A 72 16.12 -10.71 0.66
C GLN A 72 16.90 -11.44 -0.42
N LEU A 73 17.74 -10.69 -1.14
CA LEU A 73 18.74 -11.30 -2.00
C LEU A 73 19.68 -12.14 -1.14
N PRO A 74 20.19 -13.28 -1.66
CA PRO A 74 21.23 -14.00 -0.96
C PRO A 74 22.44 -13.08 -0.73
N PRO A 75 23.18 -13.25 0.37
CA PRO A 75 24.41 -12.50 0.60
C PRO A 75 25.32 -12.65 -0.63
N GLY A 76 25.83 -11.54 -1.14
CA GLY A 76 26.68 -11.55 -2.34
C GLY A 76 28.02 -12.25 -2.06
N ASP A 77 28.40 -13.21 -2.89
CA ASP A 77 29.67 -13.94 -2.78
C ASP A 77 30.84 -13.20 -3.47
N GLY A 78 30.78 -11.86 -3.51
CA GLY A 78 31.76 -11.03 -4.22
C GLY A 78 32.77 -10.37 -3.26
N PRO A 79 34.07 -10.29 -3.61
CA PRO A 79 34.98 -9.43 -2.86
C PRO A 79 34.54 -7.96 -2.99
N GLN A 80 34.63 -7.21 -1.88
CA GLN A 80 34.45 -5.76 -1.84
C GLN A 80 35.54 -5.02 -2.62
#